data_AF-A0A2S6SM36-F1
#
_entry.id   AF-A0A2S6SM36-F1
#
_cell.length_a   1.000
_cell.length_b   1.000
_cell.length_c   1.000
_cell.angle_alpha   90.00
_cell.angle_beta   90.00
_cell.angle_gamma   90.00
#
_symmetry.space_group_name_H-M   'P 1'
#
loop_
_entity.id
_entity.type
_entity.pdbx_description
1 polymer ?
#
loop_
_entity_poly.entity_id
_entity_poly.type
_entity_poly.pdbx_seq_one_letter_code
_entity_poly.pdbx_strand_id
1 'polypeptide(L)' 'MWVDTIKGWLKDIAEVGLLIIAAAVVLEVIFGSPVPFIGYGITDNITALTRELGSQGIVGIIAIGIIVWLYLRRS' A
#
# COMPACT_ATOMS: atom_id res chain seq x y z
N MET A 1 -21.28 17.79 0.62
CA MET A 1 -20.41 18.99 0.48
C MET A 1 -19.09 18.85 1.24
N TRP A 2 -19.06 18.87 2.58
CA TRP A 2 -17.80 18.73 3.34
C TRP A 2 -17.17 17.33 3.25
N VAL A 3 -18.00 16.28 3.27
CA VAL A 3 -17.55 14.88 3.13
C VAL A 3 -16.86 14.64 1.79
N ASP A 4 -17.35 15.27 0.72
CA ASP A 4 -16.79 15.11 -0.64
C ASP A 4 -15.44 15.81 -0.75
N THR A 5 -15.28 16.95 -0.08
CA THR A 5 -14.00 17.67 0.01
C THR A 5 -12.96 16.84 0.76
N ILE A 6 -13.32 16.28 1.91
CA ILE A 6 -12.42 15.42 2.71
C ILE A 6 -12.06 14.15 1.92
N LYS A 7 -13.03 13.53 1.22
CA LYS A 7 -12.77 12.39 0.35
C LYS A 7 -11.80 12.72 -0.78
N GLY A 8 -11.90 13.91 -1.38
CA GLY A 8 -10.97 14.39 -2.40
C GLY A 8 -9.55 14.50 -1.85
N TRP A 9 -9.39 15.22 -0.73
CA TRP A 9 -8.08 15.38 -0.07
C TRP A 9 -7.44 14.03 0.31
N LEU A 10 -8.21 13.09 0.85
CA LEU A 10 -7.71 11.76 1.19
C LEU A 10 -7.26 10.98 -0.05
N LYS A 11 -7.98 11.12 -1.17
CA LYS A 11 -7.61 10.49 -2.44
C LYS A 11 -6.29 11.05 -2.95
N ASP A 12 -6.14 12.38 -2.98
CA ASP A 12 -4.94 13.04 -3.46
C ASP A 12 -3.71 12.68 -2.61
N ILE A 13 -3.87 12.66 -1.27
CA ILE A 13 -2.82 12.21 -0.36
C ILE A 13 -2.45 10.74 -0.60
N ALA A 14 -3.45 9.87 -0.81
CA ALA A 14 -3.20 8.46 -1.06
C ALA A 14 -2.47 8.24 -2.40
N GLU A 15 -2.83 8.97 -3.45
CA GLU A 15 -2.14 8.92 -4.75
C GLU A 15 -0.68 9.33 -4.62
N VAL A 16 -0.41 10.47 -3.96
CA VAL A 16 0.96 10.96 -3.71
C VAL A 16 1.74 9.98 -2.82
N GLY A 17 1.13 9.51 -1.74
CA GLY A 17 1.75 8.54 -0.83
C GLY A 17 2.10 7.23 -1.52
N LEU A 18 1.23 6.75 -2.42
CA LEU A 18 1.49 5.53 -3.19
C LEU A 18 2.68 5.70 -4.15
N LEU A 19 2.81 6.85 -4.81
CA LEU A 19 3.97 7.16 -5.66
C LEU A 19 5.27 7.17 -4.85
N ILE A 20 5.26 7.74 -3.65
CA ILE A 20 6.41 7.78 -2.75
C ILE A 20 6.80 6.37 -2.30
N ILE A 21 5.82 5.54 -1.89
CA ILE A 21 6.06 4.15 -1.51
C ILE A 21 6.66 3.36 -2.68
N ALA A 22 6.11 3.52 -3.89
CA ALA A 22 6.61 2.85 -5.08
C ALA A 22 8.07 3.23 -5.38
N ALA A 23 8.40 4.52 -5.34
CA ALA A 23 9.77 4.99 -5.54
C ALA A 23 10.74 4.44 -4.49
N ALA A 24 10.30 4.41 -3.23
CA ALA A 24 11.11 3.91 -2.13
C ALA A 24 11.41 2.40 -2.24
N VAL A 25 10.42 1.60 -2.64
CA VAL A 25 10.61 0.16 -2.92
C VAL A 25 11.64 -0.04 -4.04
N VAL A 26 11.56 0.74 -5.13
CA VAL A 26 12.54 0.65 -6.22
C VAL A 26 13.96 0.95 -5.73
N LEU A 27 14.13 2.01 -4.95
CA LEU A 27 15.45 2.38 -4.40
C LEU A 27 15.99 1.31 -3.45
N GLU A 28 15.16 0.80 -2.55
CA GLU A 28 15.55 -0.25 -1.59
C GLU A 28 15.98 -1.54 -2.31
N VAL A 29 15.29 -1.93 -3.38
CA VAL A 29 15.65 -3.09 -4.22
C VAL A 29 16.99 -2.87 -4.95
N ILE A 30 17.26 -1.67 -5.47
CA ILE A 30 18.50 -1.36 -6.18
C ILE A 30 19.70 -1.38 -5.24
N PHE A 31 19.57 -0.77 -4.06
CA PHE A 31 20.69 -0.60 -3.13
C PHE A 31 20.82 -1.73 -2.11
N GLY A 32 19.80 -2.58 -1.95
CA GLY A 32 19.79 -3.69 -0.99
C GLY A 32 19.84 -3.25 0.47
N SER A 33 19.47 -2.01 0.76
CA SER A 33 19.49 -1.41 2.10
C SER A 33 18.34 -0.43 2.25
N PRO A 34 17.79 -0.24 3.47
CA PRO A 34 16.79 0.77 3.74
C PRO A 34 17.24 2.16 3.30
N VAL A 35 16.32 2.91 2.69
CA VAL A 35 16.59 4.28 2.21
C VAL A 35 16.65 5.23 3.42
N PRO A 36 17.72 6.04 3.59
CA PRO A 36 17.97 6.83 4.81
C PRO A 36 16.86 7.79 5.22
N PHE A 37 16.06 8.27 4.27
CA PHE A 37 15.01 9.28 4.50
C PHE A 37 13.64 8.68 4.82
N ILE A 38 13.49 7.35 4.69
CA ILE A 38 12.21 6.65 4.86
C ILE A 38 12.22 5.73 6.09
N GLY A 39 13.39 5.55 6.73
CA GLY A 39 13.54 5.13 8.13
C GLY A 39 13.20 3.67 8.45
N TYR A 40 12.49 2.96 7.58
CA TYR A 40 12.06 1.57 7.74
C TYR A 40 12.24 0.79 6.44
N GLY A 41 12.50 -0.52 6.56
CA GLY A 41 12.54 -1.42 5.42
C GLY A 41 11.13 -1.63 4.87
N ILE A 42 10.81 -0.99 3.75
CA ILE A 42 9.47 -1.04 3.17
C ILE A 42 9.26 -2.41 2.56
N THR A 43 10.29 -2.97 1.94
CA THR A 43 10.28 -4.34 1.44
C THR A 43 10.06 -5.36 2.56
N ASP A 44 10.61 -5.12 3.74
CA ASP A 44 10.42 -6.01 4.91
C ASP A 44 8.96 -5.98 5.40
N ASN A 45 8.35 -4.80 5.49
CA ASN A 45 6.94 -4.65 5.85
C ASN A 45 6.02 -5.33 4.83
N ILE A 46 6.27 -5.13 3.53
CA ILE A 46 5.49 -5.79 2.46
C ILE A 46 5.67 -7.30 2.54
N THR A 47 6.89 -7.78 2.80
CA THR A 47 7.19 -9.23 2.91
C THR A 47 6.53 -9.84 4.14
N ALA A 48 6.54 -9.14 5.28
CA ALA A 48 5.86 -9.56 6.50
C ALA A 48 4.35 -9.67 6.29
N LEU A 49 3.73 -8.63 5.71
CA LEU A 49 2.30 -8.66 5.35
C LEU A 49 1.99 -9.80 4.38
N THR A 50 2.82 -10.00 3.36
CA THR A 50 2.63 -11.08 2.39
C THR A 50 2.72 -12.47 3.05
N ARG A 51 3.64 -12.65 4.01
CA ARG A 51 3.75 -13.89 4.79
C ARG A 51 2.55 -14.11 5.68
N GLU A 52 2.05 -13.08 6.35
CA GLU A 52 0.83 -13.17 7.16
C GLU A 52 -0.38 -13.55 6.30
N LEU A 53 -0.55 -12.89 5.16
CA LEU A 53 -1.63 -13.19 4.20
C LEU A 53 -1.51 -14.63 3.64
N GLY A 54 -0.29 -15.09 3.33
CA GLY A 54 -0.03 -16.45 2.87
C GLY A 54 -0.31 -17.51 3.96
N SER A 55 0.01 -17.21 5.22
CA SER A 55 -0.26 -18.11 6.35
C SER A 55 -1.75 -18.28 6.64
N GLN A 56 -2.57 -17.27 6.33
CA GLN A 56 -4.02 -17.32 6.49
C GLN A 56 -4.77 -17.76 5.22
N GLY A 57 -4.05 -18.02 4.12
CA GLY A 57 -4.51 -18.60 2.85
C GLY A 57 -5.82 -18.03 2.30
N ILE A 58 -6.95 -18.57 2.79
CA ILE A 58 -8.31 -18.20 2.39
C ILE A 58 -8.66 -16.78 2.86
N VAL A 59 -8.26 -16.37 4.07
CA VAL A 59 -8.60 -15.04 4.62
C VAL A 59 -7.93 -13.92 3.82
N GLY A 60 -6.67 -14.13 3.40
CA GLY A 60 -5.94 -13.16 2.59
C GLY A 60 -6.58 -12.94 1.21
N ILE A 61 -7.03 -14.01 0.56
CA ILE A 61 -7.72 -13.93 -0.74
C ILE A 61 -9.06 -13.19 -0.60
N ILE A 62 -9.82 -13.44 0.46
CA ILE A 62 -11.08 -12.74 0.74
C ILE A 62 -10.82 -11.25 0.96
N ALA A 63 -9.80 -10.88 1.75
CA ALA A 63 -9.46 -9.49 2.02
C ALA A 63 -9.09 -8.73 0.73
N ILE A 64 -8.23 -9.32 -0.11
CA ILE A 64 -7.87 -8.73 -1.42
C ILE A 64 -9.11 -8.61 -2.31
N GLY A 65 -9.97 -9.63 -2.35
CA GLY A 65 -11.21 -9.60 -3.12
C GLY A 65 -12.14 -8.45 -2.71
N ILE A 66 -12.28 -8.20 -1.41
CA ILE A 66 -13.07 -7.08 -0.88
C ILE A 66 -12.44 -5.72 -1.28
N ILE A 67 -11.12 -5.58 -1.16
CA ILE A 67 -10.41 -4.34 -1.54
C ILE A 67 -10.61 -4.04 -3.03
N VAL A 68 -10.38 -5.04 -3.89
CA VAL A 68 -10.57 -4.91 -5.34
C VAL A 68 -12.03 -4.59 -5.67
N TRP A 69 -12.98 -5.27 -5.03
CA TRP A 69 -14.40 -5.01 -5.24
C TRP A 69 -14.81 -3.58 -4.82
N LEU A 70 -14.31 -3.09 -3.68
CA LEU A 70 -14.56 -1.71 -3.23
C LEU A 70 -13.96 -0.68 -4.18
N TYR A 71 -12.79 -0.96 -4.73
CA TYR A 71 -12.15 -0.09 -5.72
C TYR A 71 -12.94 -0.06 -7.04
N LEU A 72 -13.30 -1.24 -7.58
CA LEU A 72 -14.04 -1.36 -8.83
C LEU A 72 -15.47 -0.83 -8.75
N ARG A 73 -16.11 -0.87 -7.58
CA ARG A 73 -17.46 -0.31 -7.37
C ARG A 73 -17.49 1.23 -7.43
N ARG A 74 -16.33 1.89 -7.33
CA ARG A 74 -16.23 3.34 -7.16
C ARG A 74 -15.84 4.10 -8.44
N SER A 75 -15.61 3.37 -9.54
CA SER A 75 -15.50 3.90 -10.91
C SER A 75 -16.82 3.73 -11.65
#